data_AF-A0A6P1NT59-F1
#
_entry.id   AF-A0A6P1NT59-F1
#
_cell.length_a   1.000
_cell.length_b   1.000
_cell.length_c   1.000
_cell.angle_alpha   90.00
_cell.angle_beta   90.00
_cell.angle_gamma   90.00
#
_symmetry.space_group_name_H-M   'P 1'
#
loop_
_entity.id
_entity.type
_entity.pdbx_description
1 polymer ?
#
loop_
_entity_poly.entity_id
_entity_poly.type
_entity_poly.pdbx_seq_one_letter_code
_entity_poly.pdbx_strand_id
1 'polypeptide(L)'
;MRSLGNPETPSGRSKSGFSMLRISGPGMMVFVIAFLVAVIFAANQNDVVGWVVAIIAAFWLALAAFVVFSIQKAAKKAGAKLTEAHNAFNTAAGRAPSSSSADHGGTRVVYERTEADEVRDLKLDHSFKIVQVQIQVVEKERAKGEAADQDTIRRALETIEITATNARDMIRAGGGTGDPVSGTIID
;
A
#
# COMPACT_ATOMS: atom_id res chain seq x y z
N MET A 1 12.87 55.24 -26.41
CA MET A 1 13.72 54.12 -25.93
C MET A 1 12.85 52.87 -25.95
N ARG A 2 13.00 52.06 -26.99
CA ARG A 2 13.51 50.66 -26.97
C ARG A 2 12.54 49.64 -26.34
N SER A 3 12.05 48.79 -27.24
CA SER A 3 11.35 47.51 -27.03
C SER A 3 12.16 46.52 -26.19
N LEU A 4 11.46 45.80 -25.31
CA LEU A 4 11.76 44.45 -24.81
C LEU A 4 10.36 43.83 -24.61
N GLY A 5 9.90 42.83 -25.35
CA GLY A 5 10.57 41.58 -25.71
C GLY A 5 9.97 40.49 -24.83
N ASN A 6 8.77 40.01 -25.19
CA ASN A 6 8.05 38.92 -24.53
C ASN A 6 8.80 37.60 -24.77
N PRO A 7 9.24 36.84 -23.74
CA PRO A 7 9.73 35.49 -23.97
C PRO A 7 8.54 34.54 -24.15
N GLU A 8 8.22 34.22 -25.40
CA GLU A 8 7.50 32.99 -25.71
C GLU A 8 8.37 31.81 -25.25
N THR A 9 7.85 31.02 -24.32
CA THR A 9 8.48 29.75 -23.93
C THR A 9 7.90 28.67 -24.85
N PRO A 10 8.73 27.94 -25.61
CA PRO A 10 8.25 26.84 -26.42
C PRO A 10 7.83 25.70 -25.49
N SER A 11 6.54 25.38 -25.47
CA SER A 11 6.02 24.17 -24.82
C SER A 11 6.47 22.94 -25.63
N GLY A 12 7.71 22.54 -25.36
CA GLY A 12 8.32 21.31 -25.83
C GLY A 12 7.53 20.10 -25.34
N ARG A 13 6.71 19.57 -26.23
CA ARG A 13 6.27 18.18 -26.38
C ARG A 13 7.04 17.17 -25.49
N SER A 14 6.51 16.87 -24.30
CA SER A 14 6.79 15.60 -23.62
C SER A 14 5.81 14.54 -24.13
N LYS A 15 6.15 13.91 -25.25
CA LYS A 15 5.63 12.57 -25.58
C LYS A 15 6.25 11.59 -24.60
N SER A 16 5.50 11.08 -23.64
CA SER A 16 5.67 9.74 -23.05
C SER A 16 4.71 9.56 -21.86
N GLY A 17 3.41 9.60 -22.13
CA GLY A 17 2.44 8.94 -21.27
C GLY A 17 2.18 7.58 -21.87
N PHE A 18 2.83 6.52 -21.38
CA PHE A 18 2.41 5.15 -21.64
C PHE A 18 1.08 4.91 -20.92
N SER A 19 0.00 5.41 -21.50
CA SER A 19 -1.37 4.97 -21.23
C SER A 19 -1.62 3.66 -21.95
N MET A 20 -0.94 2.58 -21.52
CA MET A 20 -1.21 1.23 -22.02
C MET A 20 -1.89 0.37 -20.94
N LEU A 21 -2.88 0.96 -20.28
CA LEU A 21 -3.84 0.25 -19.45
C LEU A 21 -5.19 0.30 -20.17
N ARG A 22 -5.65 -0.89 -20.56
CA ARG A 22 -6.97 -1.23 -21.12
C ARG A 22 -7.06 -1.32 -22.65
N ILE A 23 -6.22 -2.18 -23.22
CA ILE A 23 -6.66 -3.03 -24.33
C ILE A 23 -6.03 -4.43 -24.15
N SER A 24 -6.64 -5.21 -23.26
CA SER A 24 -6.67 -6.67 -23.41
C SER A 24 -7.96 -6.93 -24.21
N GLY A 25 -8.06 -6.60 -25.50
CA GLY A 25 -7.10 -6.86 -26.56
C GLY A 25 -7.44 -8.24 -27.11
N PRO A 26 -8.51 -8.39 -27.93
CA PRO A 26 -9.06 -9.67 -28.40
C PRO A 26 -8.03 -10.69 -28.94
N GLY A 27 -6.82 -10.24 -29.29
CA GLY A 27 -5.67 -11.10 -29.60
C GLY A 27 -5.32 -12.12 -28.51
N MET A 28 -5.46 -11.79 -27.21
CA MET A 28 -5.18 -12.77 -26.15
C MET A 28 -6.15 -13.96 -26.18
N MET A 29 -7.43 -13.73 -26.50
CA MET A 29 -8.42 -14.80 -26.67
C MET A 29 -8.04 -15.73 -27.84
N VAL A 30 -7.55 -15.15 -28.94
CA VAL A 30 -7.11 -15.92 -30.12
C VAL A 30 -5.90 -16.79 -29.80
N PHE A 31 -4.91 -16.28 -29.06
CA PHE A 31 -3.75 -17.07 -28.63
C PHE A 31 -4.14 -18.21 -27.68
N VAL A 32 -5.09 -17.97 -26.76
CA VAL A 32 -5.60 -19.01 -25.87
C VAL A 32 -6.31 -20.11 -26.66
N ILE A 33 -7.15 -19.76 -27.64
CA ILE A 33 -7.83 -20.73 -28.49
C ILE A 33 -6.83 -21.52 -29.35
N ALA A 34 -5.87 -20.85 -29.99
CA ALA A 34 -4.84 -21.50 -30.80
C ALA A 34 -3.98 -22.47 -29.95
N PHE A 35 -3.66 -22.07 -28.72
CA PHE A 35 -2.94 -22.92 -27.77
C PHE A 35 -3.74 -24.17 -27.37
N LEU A 36 -5.03 -24.02 -27.08
CA LEU A 36 -5.92 -25.16 -26.78
C LEU A 36 -6.01 -26.14 -27.95
N VAL A 37 -6.12 -25.62 -29.19
CA VAL A 37 -6.13 -26.47 -30.40
C VAL A 37 -4.81 -27.23 -30.56
N ALA A 38 -3.67 -26.58 -30.35
CA ALA A 38 -2.36 -27.23 -30.41
C ALA A 38 -2.21 -28.33 -29.35
N VAL A 39 -2.70 -28.09 -28.13
CA VAL A 39 -2.71 -29.08 -27.04
C VAL A 39 -3.58 -30.30 -27.40
N ILE A 40 -4.78 -30.07 -27.94
CA ILE A 40 -5.69 -31.15 -28.36
C ILE A 40 -5.06 -31.97 -29.50
N PHE A 41 -4.42 -31.31 -30.47
CA PHE A 41 -3.77 -32.00 -31.59
C PHE A 41 -2.55 -32.82 -31.14
N ALA A 42 -1.77 -32.29 -30.20
CA ALA A 42 -0.66 -33.02 -29.58
C ALA A 42 -1.16 -34.24 -28.79
N ALA A 43 -2.26 -34.10 -28.03
CA ALA A 43 -2.86 -35.21 -27.29
C ALA A 43 -3.47 -36.30 -28.20
N ASN A 44 -3.98 -35.92 -29.38
CA ASN A 44 -4.64 -36.84 -30.30
C ASN A 44 -3.69 -37.71 -31.13
N GLN A 45 -2.38 -37.41 -31.17
CA GLN A 45 -1.40 -38.27 -31.87
C GLN A 45 -0.98 -39.54 -31.09
N ASN A 46 -1.60 -39.82 -29.93
CA ASN A 46 -1.27 -40.96 -29.06
C ASN A 46 0.24 -41.09 -28.76
N ASP A 47 0.93 -39.95 -28.71
CA ASP A 47 2.35 -39.85 -28.35
C ASP A 47 2.45 -39.37 -26.91
N VAL A 48 3.28 -40.05 -26.11
CA VAL A 48 3.51 -39.78 -24.68
C VAL A 48 3.94 -38.33 -24.49
N VAL A 49 4.70 -37.79 -25.44
CA VAL A 49 5.17 -36.40 -25.41
C VAL A 49 4.00 -35.41 -25.48
N GLY A 50 2.98 -35.69 -26.30
CA GLY A 50 1.81 -34.84 -26.45
C GLY A 50 0.97 -34.76 -25.16
N TRP A 51 0.80 -35.89 -24.46
CA TRP A 51 0.11 -35.94 -23.18
C TRP A 51 0.85 -35.19 -22.07
N VAL A 52 2.19 -35.27 -22.03
CA VAL A 52 3.01 -34.52 -21.06
C VAL A 52 2.87 -33.02 -21.29
N VAL A 53 2.97 -32.57 -22.54
CA VAL A 53 2.80 -31.15 -22.89
C VAL A 53 1.38 -30.68 -22.56
N ALA A 54 0.36 -31.49 -22.84
CA ALA A 54 -1.03 -31.17 -22.53
C ALA A 54 -1.29 -30.97 -21.03
N ILE A 55 -0.75 -31.84 -20.18
CA ILE A 55 -0.90 -31.74 -18.72
C ILE A 55 -0.20 -30.48 -18.20
N ILE A 56 1.03 -30.21 -18.63
CA ILE A 56 1.80 -29.03 -18.20
C ILE A 56 1.09 -27.76 -18.66
N ALA A 57 0.61 -27.72 -19.89
CA ALA A 57 -0.18 -26.62 -20.45
C ALA A 57 -1.47 -26.37 -19.65
N ALA A 58 -2.23 -27.42 -19.36
CA ALA A 58 -3.46 -27.34 -18.58
C ALA A 58 -3.20 -26.83 -17.16
N PHE A 59 -2.09 -27.26 -16.54
CA PHE A 59 -1.65 -26.78 -15.24
C PHE A 59 -1.38 -25.27 -15.23
N TRP A 60 -0.61 -24.77 -16.21
CA TRP A 60 -0.33 -23.33 -16.33
C TRP A 60 -1.59 -22.50 -16.60
N LEU A 61 -2.50 -23.02 -17.44
CA LEU A 61 -3.78 -22.36 -17.71
C LEU A 61 -4.64 -22.27 -16.44
N ALA A 62 -4.71 -23.35 -15.67
CA ALA A 62 -5.44 -23.39 -14.40
C ALA A 62 -4.85 -22.41 -13.39
N LEU A 63 -3.52 -22.31 -13.29
CA LEU A 63 -2.84 -21.36 -12.41
C LEU A 63 -3.14 -19.91 -12.83
N ALA A 64 -3.02 -19.59 -14.12
CA ALA A 64 -3.35 -18.27 -14.64
C ALA A 64 -4.82 -17.91 -14.38
N ALA A 65 -5.74 -18.83 -14.64
CA ALA A 65 -7.15 -18.65 -14.35
C ALA A 65 -7.39 -18.43 -12.84
N PHE A 66 -6.74 -19.21 -11.98
CA PHE A 66 -6.84 -19.06 -10.52
C PHE A 66 -6.40 -17.68 -10.06
N VAL A 67 -5.28 -17.15 -10.56
CA VAL A 67 -4.79 -15.80 -10.24
C VAL A 67 -5.76 -14.72 -10.73
N VAL A 68 -6.27 -14.84 -11.96
CA VAL A 68 -7.25 -13.87 -12.49
C VAL A 68 -8.55 -13.90 -11.67
N PHE A 69 -9.06 -15.09 -11.36
CA PHE A 69 -10.28 -15.23 -10.56
C PHE A 69 -10.08 -14.78 -9.11
N SER A 70 -8.91 -14.97 -8.50
CA SER A 70 -8.63 -14.51 -7.14
C SER A 70 -8.60 -12.98 -7.07
N ILE A 71 -7.96 -12.33 -8.04
CA ILE A 71 -7.94 -10.86 -8.17
C ILE A 71 -9.34 -10.33 -8.49
N GLN A 72 -10.06 -10.94 -9.42
CA GLN A 72 -11.44 -10.53 -9.75
C GLN A 72 -12.37 -10.67 -8.54
N LYS A 73 -12.27 -11.75 -7.76
CA LYS A 73 -13.05 -11.94 -6.52
C LYS A 73 -12.66 -10.92 -5.45
N ALA A 74 -11.38 -10.61 -5.29
CA ALA A 74 -10.90 -9.62 -4.34
C ALA A 74 -11.35 -8.20 -4.74
N ALA A 75 -11.21 -7.83 -6.02
CA ALA A 75 -11.64 -6.54 -6.55
C ALA A 75 -13.16 -6.34 -6.46
N LYS A 76 -13.97 -7.39 -6.74
CA LYS A 76 -15.44 -7.32 -6.57
C LYS A 76 -15.84 -7.11 -5.11
N LYS A 77 -15.16 -7.75 -4.15
CA LYS A 77 -15.42 -7.56 -2.71
C LYS A 77 -14.96 -6.19 -2.20
N ALA A 78 -13.82 -5.71 -2.68
CA ALA A 78 -13.30 -4.38 -2.33
C ALA A 78 -14.17 -3.26 -2.91
N GLY A 79 -14.64 -3.40 -4.15
CA GLY A 79 -15.56 -2.45 -4.78
C GLY A 79 -16.88 -2.31 -4.01
N ALA A 80 -17.48 -3.42 -3.59
CA ALA A 80 -18.69 -3.39 -2.77
C ALA A 80 -18.48 -2.65 -1.44
N LYS A 81 -17.33 -2.85 -0.77
CA LYS A 81 -16.99 -2.17 0.48
C LYS A 81 -16.64 -0.70 0.31
N LEU A 82 -16.00 -0.33 -0.79
CA LEU A 82 -15.73 1.07 -1.12
C LEU A 82 -17.00 1.82 -1.52
N THR A 83 -17.92 1.20 -2.26
CA THR A 83 -19.23 1.79 -2.57
C THR A 83 -20.09 1.92 -1.31
N GLU A 84 -20.07 0.93 -0.42
CA GLU A 84 -20.74 1.00 0.90
C GLU A 84 -20.16 2.13 1.76
N ALA A 85 -18.84 2.23 1.85
CA ALA A 85 -18.16 3.30 2.59
C ALA A 85 -18.35 4.69 1.95
N HIS A 86 -18.35 4.79 0.63
CA HIS A 86 -18.58 6.04 -0.09
C HIS A 86 -20.03 6.51 0.03
N ASN A 87 -21.00 5.58 0.02
CA ASN A 87 -22.41 5.90 0.27
C ASN A 87 -22.63 6.27 1.75
N ALA A 88 -21.99 5.59 2.70
CA ALA A 88 -22.03 5.95 4.11
C ALA A 88 -21.40 7.33 4.36
N PHE A 89 -20.27 7.63 3.71
CA PHE A 89 -19.62 8.93 3.76
C PHE A 89 -20.48 10.03 3.13
N ASN A 90 -21.08 9.84 1.95
CA ASN A 90 -22.00 10.82 1.38
C ASN A 90 -23.27 11.02 2.22
N THR A 91 -23.76 9.97 2.87
CA THR A 91 -24.89 10.08 3.81
C THR A 91 -24.50 10.85 5.08
N ALA A 92 -23.27 10.69 5.55
CA ALA A 92 -22.73 11.40 6.72
C ALA A 92 -22.26 12.83 6.40
N ALA A 93 -21.69 13.07 5.22
CA ALA A 93 -21.21 14.36 4.75
C ALA A 93 -22.33 15.25 4.20
N GLY A 94 -23.48 14.67 3.83
CA GLY A 94 -24.69 15.40 3.43
C GLY A 94 -25.59 15.83 4.59
N ARG A 95 -25.33 15.37 5.82
CA ARG A 95 -25.96 15.91 7.04
C ARG A 95 -24.96 16.84 7.73
N ALA A 96 -25.13 18.13 7.52
CA ALA A 96 -24.62 19.10 8.49
C ALA A 96 -25.08 18.68 9.89
N PRO A 97 -24.22 18.71 10.92
CA PRO A 97 -24.65 18.42 12.27
C PRO A 97 -25.66 19.51 12.65
N SER A 98 -26.95 19.16 12.60
CA SER A 98 -27.98 19.99 13.20
C SER A 98 -27.72 19.96 14.71
N SER A 99 -27.08 21.02 15.17
CA SER A 99 -27.12 21.50 16.55
C SER A 99 -28.58 21.53 16.99
N SER A 100 -29.03 20.44 17.60
CA SER A 100 -30.32 20.40 18.27
C SER A 100 -30.18 19.63 19.56
N SER A 101 -30.24 20.43 20.63
CA SER A 101 -30.58 20.09 22.00
C SER A 101 -29.51 19.42 22.85
N ALA A 102 -28.74 20.31 23.49
CA ALA A 102 -28.58 20.40 24.93
C ALA A 102 -28.73 19.09 25.72
N ASP A 103 -27.61 18.56 26.22
CA ASP A 103 -27.39 18.61 27.65
C ASP A 103 -25.91 18.38 28.03
N HIS A 104 -25.44 19.21 28.97
CA HIS A 104 -24.18 19.13 29.74
C HIS A 104 -22.93 19.72 29.06
N GLY A 105 -22.64 20.97 29.44
CA GLY A 105 -21.45 21.76 29.07
C GLY A 105 -20.15 21.18 29.61
N GLY A 106 -19.68 20.09 29.00
CA GLY A 106 -18.29 19.67 29.05
C GLY A 106 -17.53 20.31 27.89
N THR A 107 -16.50 21.10 28.18
CA THR A 107 -15.51 21.53 27.18
C THR A 107 -14.84 20.29 26.62
N ARG A 108 -15.35 19.75 25.50
CA ARG A 108 -14.65 18.69 24.78
C ARG A 108 -13.50 19.34 24.03
N VAL A 109 -12.28 19.10 24.49
CA VAL A 109 -11.07 19.42 23.72
C VAL A 109 -11.16 18.64 22.41
N VAL A 110 -11.47 19.33 21.33
CA VAL A 110 -11.19 18.83 19.99
C VAL A 110 -9.68 18.97 19.86
N TYR A 111 -8.94 17.86 19.98
CA TYR A 111 -7.53 17.85 19.64
C TYR A 111 -7.44 18.18 18.15
N GLU A 112 -7.15 19.44 17.85
CA GLU A 112 -6.79 19.85 16.50
C GLU A 112 -5.44 19.20 16.20
N ARG A 113 -5.45 18.27 15.25
CA ARG A 113 -4.24 17.58 14.81
C ARG A 113 -3.26 18.65 14.37
N THR A 114 -2.21 18.84 15.16
CA THR A 114 -1.22 19.89 14.90
C THR A 114 -0.21 19.35 13.90
N GLU A 115 0.45 20.21 13.12
CA GLU A 115 1.56 19.81 12.22
C GLU A 115 2.64 18.99 12.97
N ALA A 116 2.84 19.27 14.27
CA ALA A 116 3.73 18.50 15.15
C ALA A 116 3.28 17.04 15.36
N ASP A 117 1.96 16.77 15.40
CA ASP A 117 1.42 15.42 15.49
C ASP A 117 1.64 14.66 14.17
N GLU A 118 1.48 15.32 13.03
CA GLU A 118 1.69 14.70 11.72
C GLU A 118 3.15 14.32 11.48
N VAL A 119 4.08 15.21 11.84
CA VAL A 119 5.53 14.93 11.78
C VAL A 119 5.91 13.82 12.75
N ARG A 120 5.29 13.77 13.94
CA ARG A 120 5.48 12.67 14.90
C ARG A 120 5.01 11.35 14.29
N ASP A 121 3.80 11.30 13.74
CA ASP A 121 3.22 10.09 13.18
C ASP A 121 4.04 9.57 11.99
N LEU A 122 4.56 10.46 11.14
CA LEU A 122 5.48 10.10 10.04
C LEU A 122 6.79 9.48 10.56
N LYS A 123 7.38 10.06 11.61
CA LYS A 123 8.60 9.53 12.24
C LYS A 123 8.36 8.20 12.96
N LEU A 124 7.18 8.02 13.56
CA LEU A 124 6.78 6.76 14.17
C LEU A 124 6.63 5.66 13.10
N ASP A 125 5.95 5.95 11.99
CA ASP A 125 5.86 5.03 10.85
C ASP A 125 7.25 4.61 10.35
N HIS A 126 8.15 5.58 10.18
CA HIS A 126 9.52 5.31 9.78
C HIS A 126 10.27 4.42 10.79
N SER A 127 10.10 4.69 12.09
CA SER A 127 10.71 3.90 13.15
C SER A 127 10.23 2.45 13.13
N PHE A 128 8.92 2.22 12.93
CA PHE A 128 8.38 0.87 12.81
C PHE A 128 8.88 0.15 11.55
N LYS A 129 9.05 0.86 10.43
CA LYS A 129 9.62 0.30 9.21
C LYS A 129 11.08 -0.16 9.42
N ILE A 130 11.90 0.61 10.13
CA ILE A 130 13.27 0.22 10.47
C ILE A 130 13.26 -1.08 11.30
N VAL A 131 12.41 -1.18 12.31
CA VAL A 131 12.29 -2.40 13.14
C VAL A 131 11.90 -3.61 12.28
N GLN A 132 10.95 -3.46 11.36
CA GLN A 132 10.56 -4.54 10.46
C GLN A 132 11.71 -5.01 9.56
N VAL A 133 12.48 -4.08 9.00
CA VAL A 133 13.65 -4.42 8.17
C VAL A 133 14.69 -5.17 9.00
N GLN A 134 14.97 -4.72 10.22
CA GLN A 134 15.96 -5.38 11.08
C GLN A 134 15.52 -6.75 11.57
N ILE A 135 14.22 -6.97 11.80
CA ILE A 135 13.69 -8.32 12.07
C ILE A 135 13.94 -9.25 10.87
N GLN A 136 13.74 -8.78 9.64
CA GLN A 136 14.03 -9.58 8.45
C GLN A 136 15.52 -9.89 8.31
N VAL A 137 16.41 -8.95 8.67
CA VAL A 137 17.86 -9.20 8.71
C VAL A 137 18.19 -10.29 9.73
N VAL A 138 17.65 -10.21 10.94
CA VAL A 138 17.85 -11.24 11.98
C VAL A 138 17.36 -12.60 11.50
N GLU A 139 16.15 -12.69 10.97
CA GLU A 139 15.59 -13.96 10.51
C GLU A 139 16.38 -14.54 9.32
N LYS A 140 16.77 -13.70 8.37
CA LYS A 140 17.63 -14.11 7.24
C LYS A 140 18.97 -14.65 7.72
N GLU A 141 19.54 -14.04 8.74
CA GLU A 141 20.85 -14.45 9.25
C GLU A 141 20.76 -15.69 10.12
N ARG A 142 19.73 -15.82 10.95
CA ARG A 142 19.44 -17.05 11.70
C ARG A 142 19.15 -18.24 10.78
N ALA A 143 18.52 -18.02 9.62
CA ALA A 143 18.26 -19.07 8.64
C ALA A 143 19.54 -19.70 8.05
N LYS A 144 20.70 -19.05 8.19
CA LYS A 144 21.99 -19.61 7.78
C LYS A 144 22.54 -20.69 8.74
N GLY A 145 21.90 -20.90 9.90
CA GLY A 145 22.29 -21.93 10.85
C GLY A 145 23.70 -21.71 11.41
N GLU A 146 24.57 -22.72 11.31
CA GLU A 146 25.95 -22.63 11.81
C GLU A 146 26.81 -21.58 11.07
N ALA A 147 26.42 -21.20 9.85
CA ALA A 147 27.08 -20.15 9.08
C ALA A 147 26.53 -18.73 9.37
N ALA A 148 25.67 -18.58 10.38
CA ALA A 148 25.09 -17.29 10.74
C ALA A 148 26.13 -16.34 11.34
N ASP A 149 26.19 -15.11 10.83
CA ASP A 149 26.98 -14.05 11.44
C ASP A 149 26.28 -13.48 12.68
N GLN A 150 26.78 -13.90 13.85
CA GLN A 150 26.25 -13.47 15.15
C GLN A 150 26.45 -11.97 15.40
N ASP A 151 27.47 -11.33 14.82
CA ASP A 151 27.68 -9.90 14.99
C ASP A 151 26.68 -9.09 14.17
N THR A 152 26.31 -9.57 12.97
CA THR A 152 25.22 -8.99 12.19
C THR A 152 23.88 -9.09 12.93
N ILE A 153 23.59 -10.24 13.57
CA ILE A 153 22.39 -10.41 14.40
C ILE A 153 22.41 -9.43 15.58
N ARG A 154 23.53 -9.34 16.31
CA ARG A 154 23.67 -8.45 17.48
C ARG A 154 23.44 -6.98 17.11
N ARG A 155 24.03 -6.50 16.00
CA ARG A 155 23.86 -5.13 15.52
C ARG A 155 22.42 -4.83 15.08
N ALA A 156 21.76 -5.79 14.45
CA ALA A 156 20.36 -5.65 14.06
C ALA A 156 19.46 -5.53 15.29
N LEU A 157 19.69 -6.36 16.33
CA LEU A 157 18.97 -6.29 17.60
C LEU A 157 19.20 -4.96 18.34
N GLU A 158 20.44 -4.48 18.40
CA GLU A 158 20.77 -3.17 18.99
C GLU A 158 20.04 -2.03 18.25
N THR A 159 19.99 -2.10 16.92
CA THR A 159 19.25 -1.10 16.13
C THR A 159 17.75 -1.12 16.46
N ILE A 160 17.16 -2.31 16.62
CA ILE A 160 15.75 -2.47 17.02
C ILE A 160 15.51 -1.84 18.39
N GLU A 161 16.39 -2.08 19.37
CA GLU A 161 16.27 -1.54 20.72
C GLU A 161 16.34 0.00 20.74
N ILE A 162 17.33 0.58 20.06
CA ILE A 162 17.48 2.04 19.96
C ILE A 162 16.25 2.66 19.28
N THR A 163 15.81 2.06 18.17
CA THR A 163 14.66 2.56 17.40
C THR A 163 13.36 2.46 18.19
N ALA A 164 13.15 1.35 18.90
CA ALA A 164 11.97 1.14 19.73
C ALA A 164 11.92 2.12 20.91
N THR A 165 13.07 2.41 21.53
CA THR A 165 13.16 3.39 22.63
C THR A 165 12.81 4.79 22.14
N ASN A 166 13.42 5.22 21.03
CA ASN A 166 13.12 6.53 20.43
C ASN A 166 11.64 6.66 20.02
N ALA A 167 11.06 5.63 19.40
CA ALA A 167 9.65 5.62 19.02
C ALA A 167 8.72 5.69 20.26
N ARG A 168 9.08 4.97 21.32
CA ARG A 168 8.34 5.00 22.59
C ARG A 168 8.36 6.39 23.22
N ASP A 169 9.50 7.06 23.22
CA ASP A 169 9.64 8.43 23.74
C ASP A 169 8.79 9.42 22.95
N MET A 170 8.74 9.27 21.62
CA MET A 170 7.88 10.08 20.76
C MET A 170 6.39 9.89 21.07
N ILE A 171 5.94 8.65 21.33
CA ILE A 171 4.55 8.37 21.73
C ILE A 171 4.24 9.02 23.09
N ARG A 172 5.18 8.94 24.04
CA ARG A 172 5.01 9.50 25.40
C ARG A 172 5.01 11.03 25.41
N ALA A 173 5.75 11.67 24.52
CA ALA A 173 5.75 13.11 24.33
C ALA A 173 4.46 13.62 23.66
N GLY A 174 3.79 12.77 22.86
CA GLY A 174 2.54 13.10 22.18
C GLY A 174 1.26 12.89 23.00
N GLY A 175 1.28 11.90 23.89
CA GLY A 175 0.25 11.75 24.91
C GLY A 175 0.54 12.72 26.04
N GLY A 176 0.06 13.96 25.89
CA GLY A 176 0.29 15.07 26.81
C GLY A 176 0.50 14.60 28.24
N THR A 177 1.70 14.85 28.78
CA THR A 177 1.93 14.71 30.21
C THR A 177 0.81 15.52 30.87
N GLY A 178 0.02 14.90 31.74
CA GLY A 178 -1.11 15.54 32.43
C GLY A 178 -0.69 16.66 33.39
N ASP A 179 0.43 17.31 33.12
CA ASP A 179 0.88 18.51 33.79
C ASP A 179 0.08 19.68 33.21
N PRO A 180 -0.64 20.43 34.06
CA PRO A 180 -1.41 21.57 33.61
C PRO A 180 -0.49 22.56 32.89
N VAL A 181 -0.94 23.04 31.73
CA VAL A 181 -0.24 24.09 30.97
C VAL A 181 -0.14 25.34 31.84
N SER A 182 1.02 25.54 32.46
CA SER A 182 1.29 26.71 33.29
C SER A 182 1.74 27.86 32.39
N GLY A 183 0.78 28.65 31.92
CA GLY A 183 1.02 29.91 31.21
C GLY A 183 0.40 31.06 31.99
N THR A 184 1.10 32.19 32.07
CA THR A 184 0.50 33.47 32.53
C THR A 184 -0.19 34.11 31.33
N ILE A 185 -1.50 34.33 31.43
CA ILE A 185 -2.25 35.14 30.47
C ILE A 185 -1.83 36.60 30.69
N ILE A 186 -1.28 37.24 29.65
CA ILE A 186 -1.01 38.67 29.65
C ILE A 186 -2.16 39.32 28.88
N ASP A 187 -2.93 40.15 29.58
CA ASP A 187 -3.95 41.07 29.02
C ASP A 187 -3.27 42.38 28.58
#